data_AF-A0A0U2NAW4-F1
#
_entry.id   AF-A0A0U2NAW4-F1
#
_cell.length_a   1.000
_cell.length_b   1.000
_cell.length_c   1.000
_cell.angle_alpha   90.00
_cell.angle_beta   90.00
_cell.angle_gamma   90.00
#
_symmetry.space_group_name_H-M   'P 1'
#
loop_
_entity.id
_entity.type
_entity.pdbx_description
1 polymer ?
#
loop_
_entity_poly.entity_id
_entity_poly.type
_entity_poly.pdbx_seq_one_letter_code
_entity_poly.pdbx_strand_id
1 'polypeptide(L)' 'MTYNEMLGRRSEMLKRRIRDMIVRKNKNGLNAQEGHFLQHMIKELHQNEHELEAARK' A
#
# COMPACT_ATOMS: atom_id res chain seq x y z
N MET A 1 12.81 -4.73 -16.91
CA MET A 1 11.75 -4.72 -15.87
C MET A 1 10.50 -4.21 -16.55
N THR A 2 9.46 -5.03 -16.69
CA THR A 2 8.18 -4.63 -17.26
C THR A 2 7.44 -3.71 -16.28
N TYR A 3 6.48 -2.94 -16.78
CA TYR A 3 5.64 -2.08 -15.95
C TYR A 3 4.96 -2.88 -14.83
N ASN A 4 4.44 -4.07 -15.14
CA ASN A 4 3.79 -4.96 -14.17
C ASN A 4 4.76 -5.48 -13.10
N GLU A 5 6.01 -5.79 -13.45
CA GLU A 5 7.05 -6.18 -12.49
C GLU A 5 7.38 -5.04 -11.52
N MET A 6 7.49 -3.81 -12.04
CA MET A 6 7.75 -2.63 -11.22
C MET A 6 6.56 -2.32 -10.30
N LEU A 7 5.34 -2.42 -10.81
CA LEU A 7 4.10 -2.21 -10.07
C LEU A 7 3.90 -3.28 -8.98
N GLY A 8 4.23 -4.53 -9.27
CA GLY A 8 4.26 -5.61 -8.28
C GLY A 8 5.26 -5.33 -7.16
N ARG A 9 6.50 -4.93 -7.50
CA ARG A 9 7.51 -4.57 -6.50
C ARG A 9 7.08 -3.37 -5.64
N ARG A 10 6.46 -2.35 -6.25
CA ARG A 10 5.92 -1.18 -5.53
C ARG A 10 4.82 -1.60 -4.55
N SER A 11 3.92 -2.49 -4.98
CA SER A 11 2.83 -3.03 -4.15
C SER A 11 3.36 -3.78 -2.94
N GLU A 12 4.40 -4.59 -3.09
CA GLU A 12 5.02 -5.30 -1.96
C GLU A 12 5.68 -4.35 -0.95
N MET A 13 6.37 -3.32 -1.42
CA MET A 13 6.92 -2.28 -0.52
C MET A 13 5.80 -1.53 0.23
N LEU A 14 4.71 -1.24 -0.47
CA LEU A 14 3.55 -0.56 0.10
C LEU A 14 2.86 -1.43 1.17
N LYS A 15 2.68 -2.74 0.92
CA LYS A 15 2.17 -3.71 1.90
C LYS A 15 3.01 -3.75 3.18
N ARG A 16 4.35 -3.76 3.06
CA ARG A 16 5.25 -3.72 4.21
C ARG A 16 5.05 -2.44 5.03
N ARG A 17 5.02 -1.28 4.36
CA ARG A 17 4.85 0.01 5.03
C ARG A 17 3.48 0.16 5.70
N ILE A 18 2.41 -0.34 5.08
CA ILE A 18 1.07 -0.42 5.67
C ILE A 18 1.09 -1.28 6.93
N ARG A 19 1.74 -2.45 6.89
CA ARG A 19 1.87 -3.33 8.05
C ARG A 19 2.56 -2.62 9.22
N ASP A 20 3.67 -1.94 8.98
CA ASP A 20 4.40 -1.21 10.03
C ASP A 20 3.54 -0.09 10.64
N MET A 21 2.80 0.63 9.81
CA MET A 21 1.87 1.68 10.26
C MET A 21 0.70 1.11 11.07
N ILE A 22 0.17 -0.07 10.71
CA ILE A 22 -0.87 -0.75 11.50
C ILE A 22 -0.32 -1.19 12.85
N VAL A 23 0.88 -1.78 12.89
CA VAL A 23 1.52 -2.16 14.16
C VAL A 23 1.72 -0.94 15.04
N ARG A 24 2.18 0.17 14.47
CA ARG A 24 2.35 1.44 15.18
C ARG A 24 1.01 1.98 15.68
N LYS A 25 -0.03 1.99 14.84
CA LYS A 25 -1.40 2.38 15.20
C LYS A 25 -1.90 1.61 16.41
N ASN A 26 -1.68 0.29 16.42
CA ASN A 26 -2.17 -0.58 17.47
C ASN A 26 -1.41 -0.40 18.79
N LYS A 27 -0.12 -0.04 18.74
CA LYS A 27 0.71 0.18 19.93
C LYS A 27 0.51 1.55 20.56
N ASN A 28 0.61 2.60 19.74
CA ASN A 28 0.75 3.98 20.21
C ASN A 28 -0.35 4.91 19.68
N GLY A 29 -1.26 4.41 18.85
CA GLY A 29 -2.13 5.25 18.02
C GLY A 29 -1.40 5.84 16.81
N LEU A 30 -2.16 6.51 15.95
CA LEU A 30 -1.64 7.36 14.88
C LEU A 30 -2.19 8.77 15.08
N ASN A 31 -1.38 9.78 14.78
CA ASN A 31 -1.91 11.13 14.66
C ASN A 31 -2.77 11.27 13.38
N ALA A 32 -3.48 12.39 13.24
CA ALA A 32 -4.38 12.61 12.10
C ALA A 32 -3.66 12.51 10.74
N GLN A 33 -2.46 13.05 10.64
CA GLN A 33 -1.66 13.02 9.42
C GLN A 33 -1.25 11.58 9.06
N GLU A 34 -0.80 10.81 10.04
CA GLU A 34 -0.42 9.40 9.86
C GLU A 34 -1.61 8.52 9.52
N GLY A 35 -2.77 8.79 10.13
CA GLY A 35 -4.03 8.16 9.76
C GLY A 35 -4.39 8.42 8.30
N HIS A 36 -4.26 9.67 7.85
CA HIS A 36 -4.47 10.05 6.46
C HIS A 36 -3.47 9.36 5.51
N PHE A 37 -2.19 9.31 5.88
CA PHE A 37 -1.18 8.59 5.11
C PHE A 37 -1.47 7.09 5.01
N LEU A 38 -1.88 6.45 6.11
CA LEU A 38 -2.24 5.04 6.10
C LEU A 38 -3.42 4.78 5.15
N GLN A 39 -4.46 5.61 5.22
CA GLN A 39 -5.60 5.52 4.30
C GLN A 39 -5.20 5.71 2.84
N HIS A 40 -4.32 6.68 2.55
CA HIS A 40 -3.80 6.89 1.20
C HIS A 40 -3.03 5.67 0.69
N MET A 41 -2.14 5.10 1.49
CA MET A 41 -1.37 3.91 1.10
C MET A 41 -2.28 2.70 0.85
N ILE A 42 -3.34 2.51 1.64
CA ILE A 42 -4.32 1.44 1.41
C ILE A 42 -5.04 1.65 0.07
N LYS A 43 -5.44 2.88 -0.25
CA LYS A 43 -6.07 3.20 -1.55
C LYS A 43 -5.13 2.95 -2.73
N GLU A 44 -3.89 3.40 -2.64
CA GLU A 44 -2.86 3.17 -3.65
C GLU A 44 -2.60 1.66 -3.84
N LEU A 45 -2.60 0.88 -2.76
CA LEU A 45 -2.45 -0.57 -2.86
C LEU A 45 -3.58 -1.21 -3.65
N HIS A 46 -4.83 -0.86 -3.35
CA HIS A 46 -5.98 -1.38 -4.09
C HIS A 46 -5.95 -0.97 -5.57
N GLN A 47 -5.54 0.26 -5.88
CA GLN A 47 -5.37 0.71 -7.26
C GLN A 47 -4.33 -0.13 -8.00
N ASN A 48 -3.16 -0.35 -7.41
CA ASN A 48 -2.12 -1.18 -8.01
C ASN A 48 -2.59 -2.63 -8.23
N GLU A 49 -3.35 -3.20 -7.27
CA GLU A 49 -3.90 -4.56 -7.41
C GLU A 49 -4.94 -4.63 -8.53
N HIS A 50 -5.79 -3.61 -8.69
CA HIS A 50 -6.73 -3.50 -9.81
C HIS A 50 -6.02 -3.38 -11.16
N GLU A 51 -4.98 -2.56 -11.26
CA GLU A 51 -4.18 -2.40 -12.48
C GLU A 51 -3.45 -3.70 -12.87
N LEU A 52 -2.84 -4.38 -11.89
CA LEU A 52 -2.19 -5.67 -12.10
C LEU A 52 -3.18 -6.74 -12.57
N GLU A 53 -4.39 -6.75 -12.01
CA GLU A 53 -5.45 -7.67 -12.42
C GLU A 53 -5.96 -7.34 -13.83
N ALA A 54 -6.13 -6.06 -14.16
CA ALA A 54 -6.49 -5.63 -15.50
C ALA A 54 -5.44 -6.02 -16.55
N ALA A 55 -4.15 -5.98 -16.19
CA ALA A 55 -3.06 -6.37 -17.08
C ALA A 55 -2.89 -7.89 -17.24
N ARG A 56 -3.60 -8.71 -16.45
CA ARG A 56 -3.63 -10.17 -16.58
C ARG A 56 -4.79 -10.69 -17.44
N LYS A 57 -5.82 -9.87 -17.65
CA LYS A 57 -6.97 -10.18 -18.52
C LYS A 57 -6.64 -9.88 -19.98
#